data_AF-A0A8T4A0D8-F1
#
_entry.id   AF-A0A8T4A0D8-F1
#
_cell.length_a   1.000
_cell.length_b   1.000
_cell.length_c   1.000
_cell.angle_alpha   90.00
_cell.angle_beta   90.00
_cell.angle_gamma   90.00
#
_symmetry.space_group_name_H-M   'P 1'
#
loop_
_entity.id
_entity.type
_entity.pdbx_description
1 polymer ?
#
loop_
_entity_poly.entity_id
_entity_poly.type
_entity_poly.pdbx_seq_one_letter_code
_entity_poly.pdbx_strand_id
1 'polypeptide(L)'
;MLAKQAQELAKDLGFANGVEGREYFISSNGGKYRFLLARAKDIPLYVAQGVADIGITGGDLVAETGANVRQLTALPFGECRLVYAVKKESDGSKPSRVATAFPNLTRSYLSSRAIDATVVCLGGAIEASIAAGIADAIVDLSSTGRTLEANGLIEVGEVMRSSAVVIANENSMKNNGEEVEQALVALKGSIVIFKGKLTGLATEEKKRLIYRGRKNSAEAREVARAVFDWVLKERDEALSYYAQEFDGVKLSPRQFAVTAEEIKEAYSLVGEEVIDALKTCAENIARFSRKELPQRFEIKVEGGSLGKRIVPLDSVGVYAPGGLAAYPSSVLMGVIPAKIAGVEKIILCTPCNKERKCNPAVLVAADIAGATEIIKLGGAQAIAAMAIGTREVCKAMKIVGPGNAFVANAKLEAVSRGLASIDSPAGPSELLIIADLSAKASFVAAEMLAQAEHGPDAAVVTLVTSEGLIAEIENELVKQAALMPRREIIRKSIAANGALLAVEDINEAIDFANEYGPEHLSLMVQSPFSWMEKVRNAGAIFAGNYSCVAAGDYAAGTNHVLPTGGTAKFYSGLSAGDFVRQVNYVKLEKNGLAAISKAIVTVAQAEGLQAHAASVTKRFEENE
;
A
#
# COMPACT_ATOMS: atom_id res chain seq x y z
N MET A 1 -0.08 38.45 -9.57
CA MET A 1 -0.69 37.13 -9.79
C MET A 1 0.11 36.12 -9.00
N LEU A 2 -0.55 35.15 -8.36
CA LEU A 2 0.15 34.02 -7.75
C LEU A 2 0.89 33.23 -8.84
N ALA A 3 2.07 32.70 -8.52
CA ALA A 3 2.72 31.73 -9.40
C ALA A 3 1.78 30.54 -9.58
N LYS A 4 1.71 29.97 -10.80
CA LYS A 4 0.86 28.81 -11.13
C LYS A 4 1.07 27.65 -10.14
N GLN A 5 2.31 27.44 -9.70
CA GLN A 5 2.68 26.42 -8.71
C GLN A 5 2.08 26.68 -7.32
N ALA A 6 1.96 27.94 -6.89
CA ALA A 6 1.32 28.28 -5.62
C ALA A 6 -0.21 28.10 -5.68
N GLN A 7 -0.81 28.29 -6.86
CA GLN A 7 -2.24 28.01 -7.09
C GLN A 7 -2.54 26.50 -7.13
N GLU A 8 -1.66 25.71 -7.73
CA GLU A 8 -1.73 24.24 -7.71
C GLU A 8 -1.59 23.70 -6.28
N LEU A 9 -0.61 24.21 -5.51
CA LEU A 9 -0.41 23.87 -4.10
C LEU A 9 -1.62 24.24 -3.22
N ALA A 10 -2.23 25.40 -3.44
CA ALA A 10 -3.46 25.79 -2.76
C ALA A 10 -4.61 24.82 -3.10
N LYS A 11 -4.73 24.39 -4.35
CA LYS A 11 -5.74 23.40 -4.75
C LYS A 11 -5.53 22.06 -4.03
N ASP A 12 -4.28 21.61 -3.89
CA ASP A 12 -3.91 20.36 -3.20
C ASP A 12 -4.23 20.37 -1.70
N LEU A 13 -4.31 21.56 -1.08
CA LEU A 13 -4.71 21.75 0.32
C LEU A 13 -6.23 21.87 0.51
N GLY A 14 -7.03 21.58 -0.52
CA GLY A 14 -8.50 21.49 -0.42
C GLY A 14 -9.26 22.79 -0.73
N PHE A 15 -8.69 23.66 -1.57
CA PHE A 15 -9.33 24.90 -2.01
C PHE A 15 -10.00 24.66 -3.37
N ALA A 16 -11.33 24.49 -3.35
CA ALA A 16 -12.09 24.01 -4.52
C ALA A 16 -12.20 25.04 -5.66
N ASN A 17 -12.12 26.33 -5.36
CA ASN A 17 -12.24 27.41 -6.32
C ASN A 17 -10.97 28.24 -6.25
N GLY A 18 -10.27 28.41 -7.38
CA GLY A 18 -9.08 29.24 -7.44
C GLY A 18 -9.30 30.64 -6.88
N VAL A 19 -8.21 31.36 -6.63
CA VAL A 19 -8.23 32.73 -6.12
C VAL A 19 -8.83 33.67 -7.17
N GLU A 20 -10.16 33.81 -7.19
CA GLU A 20 -10.86 34.80 -8.00
C GLU A 20 -11.32 35.95 -7.11
N GLY A 21 -10.53 37.03 -7.06
CA GLY A 21 -10.89 38.24 -6.32
C GLY A 21 -9.70 39.04 -5.78
N ARG A 22 -9.99 40.21 -5.19
CA ARG A 22 -9.03 41.07 -4.43
C ARG A 22 -8.99 40.70 -2.93
N GLU A 23 -9.37 39.49 -2.57
CA GLU A 23 -9.38 39.05 -1.17
C GLU A 23 -7.98 38.57 -0.75
N TYR A 24 -7.46 39.14 0.33
CA TYR A 24 -6.13 38.80 0.86
C TYR A 24 -6.15 37.55 1.75
N PHE A 25 -7.31 37.16 2.28
CA PHE A 25 -7.47 36.00 3.16
C PHE A 25 -8.42 34.98 2.56
N ILE A 26 -8.03 33.71 2.56
CA ILE A 26 -8.81 32.60 1.99
C ILE A 26 -8.82 31.44 2.97
N SER A 27 -9.98 30.81 3.19
CA SER A 27 -10.12 29.67 4.11
C SER A 27 -10.29 28.36 3.34
N SER A 28 -9.71 27.26 3.86
CA SER A 28 -9.85 25.93 3.27
C SER A 28 -11.28 25.42 3.39
N ASN A 29 -11.67 24.42 2.57
CA ASN A 29 -12.92 23.70 2.79
C ASN A 29 -12.94 23.12 4.23
N GLY A 30 -14.00 23.43 4.98
CA GLY A 30 -14.15 23.04 6.39
C GLY A 30 -13.45 23.96 7.41
N GLY A 31 -12.82 25.06 6.98
CA GLY A 31 -12.31 26.11 7.88
C GLY A 31 -11.04 25.77 8.67
N LYS A 32 -10.39 24.63 8.39
CA LYS A 32 -9.20 24.16 9.11
C LYS A 32 -7.97 25.08 8.93
N TYR A 33 -7.78 25.65 7.74
CA TYR A 33 -6.65 26.53 7.42
C TYR A 33 -7.11 27.88 6.88
N ARG A 34 -6.34 28.94 7.16
CA ARG A 34 -6.51 30.28 6.59
C ARG A 34 -5.20 30.73 5.95
N PHE A 35 -5.27 31.16 4.69
CA PHE A 35 -4.12 31.61 3.91
C PHE A 35 -4.16 33.12 3.73
N LEU A 36 -3.00 33.75 3.87
CA LEU A 36 -2.76 35.15 3.52
C LEU A 36 -1.95 35.19 2.22
N LEU A 37 -2.49 35.83 1.19
CA LEU A 37 -1.75 36.10 -0.04
C LEU A 37 -0.97 37.40 0.12
N ALA A 38 0.35 37.30 0.16
CA ALA A 38 1.24 38.44 0.28
C ALA A 38 2.28 38.44 -0.84
N ARG A 39 2.91 39.60 -1.10
CA ARG A 39 4.07 39.65 -1.99
C ARG A 39 5.20 38.87 -1.34
N ALA A 40 5.95 38.09 -2.13
CA ALA A 40 7.00 37.21 -1.62
C ALA A 40 7.97 37.91 -0.65
N LYS A 41 8.37 39.14 -0.95
CA LYS A 41 9.27 39.95 -0.12
C LYS A 41 8.71 40.35 1.25
N ASP A 42 7.38 40.40 1.38
CA ASP A 42 6.69 40.79 2.61
C ASP A 42 6.38 39.57 3.50
N ILE A 43 6.40 38.35 2.94
CA ILE A 43 6.09 37.09 3.64
C ILE A 43 7.00 36.84 4.86
N PRO A 44 8.34 36.99 4.80
CA PRO A 44 9.21 36.81 5.96
C PRO A 44 8.78 37.66 7.17
N LEU A 45 8.37 38.90 6.92
CA LEU A 45 7.93 39.82 7.98
C LEU A 45 6.57 39.44 8.55
N TYR A 46 5.61 39.06 7.71
CA TYR A 46 4.31 38.57 8.21
C TYR A 46 4.44 37.34 9.10
N VAL A 47 5.31 36.40 8.72
CA VAL A 47 5.59 35.22 9.54
C VAL A 47 6.33 35.59 10.82
N ALA A 48 7.37 36.45 10.76
CA ALA A 48 8.10 36.89 11.95
C ALA A 48 7.21 37.59 12.99
N GLN A 49 6.22 38.37 12.53
CA GLN A 49 5.27 39.09 13.40
C GLN A 49 4.10 38.22 13.89
N GLY A 50 4.04 36.94 13.50
CA GLY A 50 2.97 36.03 13.90
C GLY A 50 1.63 36.29 13.21
N VAL A 51 1.61 37.04 12.11
CA VAL A 51 0.40 37.24 11.28
C VAL A 51 0.04 35.94 10.55
N ALA A 52 1.05 35.12 10.24
CA ALA A 52 0.88 33.76 9.74
C ALA A 52 1.81 32.82 10.50
N ASP A 53 1.34 31.61 10.82
CA ASP A 53 2.15 30.59 11.52
C ASP A 53 3.28 30.08 10.63
N ILE A 54 3.01 29.94 9.33
CA ILE A 54 3.93 29.48 8.30
C ILE A 54 3.82 30.33 7.03
N GLY A 55 4.89 30.36 6.22
CA GLY A 55 4.91 31.03 4.92
C GLY A 55 5.83 30.35 3.93
N ILE A 56 5.57 30.58 2.63
CA ILE A 56 6.40 30.09 1.53
C ILE A 56 6.96 31.29 0.78
N THR A 57 8.29 31.39 0.70
CA THR A 57 8.98 32.51 0.04
C THR A 57 10.36 32.09 -0.45
N GLY A 58 11.11 32.97 -1.11
CA GLY A 58 12.49 32.69 -1.54
C GLY A 58 13.47 32.75 -0.37
N GLY A 59 14.43 31.82 -0.32
CA GLY A 59 15.50 31.85 0.68
C GLY A 59 16.34 33.14 0.64
N ASP A 60 16.50 33.71 -0.55
CA ASP A 60 17.09 35.03 -0.80
C ASP A 60 16.32 36.14 -0.09
N LEU A 61 14.98 36.10 -0.10
CA LEU A 61 14.14 37.10 0.56
C LEU A 61 14.19 36.97 2.09
N VAL A 62 14.30 35.74 2.62
CA VAL A 62 14.50 35.51 4.05
C VAL A 62 15.84 36.12 4.48
N ALA A 63 16.91 35.85 3.72
CA ALA A 63 18.24 36.36 4.03
C ALA A 63 18.34 37.89 3.87
N GLU A 64 17.71 38.47 2.83
CA GLU A 64 17.68 39.91 2.59
C GLU A 64 16.92 40.69 3.66
N THR A 65 15.79 40.14 4.13
CA THR A 65 14.96 40.80 5.15
C THR A 65 15.55 40.67 6.56
N GLY A 66 16.36 39.64 6.82
CA GLY A 66 16.87 39.34 8.17
C GLY A 66 15.76 39.03 9.18
N ALA A 67 14.59 38.60 8.70
CA ALA A 67 13.44 38.34 9.55
C ALA A 67 13.71 37.20 10.52
N ASN A 68 13.28 37.35 11.79
CA ASN A 68 13.40 36.31 12.80
C ASN A 68 12.37 35.19 12.58
N VAL A 69 12.69 34.28 11.66
CA VAL A 69 11.86 33.13 11.30
C VAL A 69 12.71 31.87 11.27
N ARG A 70 12.09 30.72 11.59
CA ARG A 70 12.75 29.42 11.43
C ARG A 70 12.53 28.91 10.02
N GLN A 71 13.59 28.69 9.27
CA GLN A 71 13.50 28.00 7.99
C GLN A 71 13.38 26.49 8.23
N LEU A 72 12.29 25.90 7.77
CA LEU A 72 11.93 24.51 8.07
C LEU A 72 12.40 23.55 6.99
N THR A 73 12.34 23.95 5.72
CA THR A 73 12.76 23.13 4.58
C THR A 73 12.87 23.97 3.29
N ALA A 74 13.65 23.48 2.32
CA ALA A 74 13.64 23.96 0.95
C ALA A 74 12.62 23.16 0.11
N LEU A 75 12.04 23.81 -0.90
CA LEU A 75 11.09 23.21 -1.83
C LEU A 75 11.76 22.98 -3.19
N PRO A 76 11.35 21.97 -3.97
CA PRO A 76 12.01 21.56 -5.21
C PRO A 76 11.74 22.50 -6.41
N PHE A 77 11.41 23.77 -6.16
CA PHE A 77 11.12 24.76 -7.18
C PHE A 77 11.64 26.14 -6.78
N GLY A 78 11.69 27.05 -7.75
CA GLY A 78 12.20 28.41 -7.53
C GLY A 78 13.72 28.49 -7.38
N GLU A 79 14.46 27.45 -7.82
CA GLU A 79 15.91 27.46 -7.80
C GLU A 79 16.47 28.60 -8.66
N CYS A 80 17.34 29.40 -8.07
CA CYS A 80 18.03 30.51 -8.73
C CYS A 80 19.32 30.84 -8.00
N ARG A 81 20.16 31.66 -8.64
CA ARG A 81 21.40 32.18 -8.07
C ARG A 81 21.32 33.69 -8.04
N LEU A 82 21.64 34.29 -6.90
CA LEU A 82 21.88 35.73 -6.84
C LEU A 82 23.32 35.97 -7.25
N VAL A 83 23.54 36.66 -8.37
CA VAL A 83 24.85 36.78 -9.00
C VAL A 83 25.30 38.23 -9.10
N TYR A 84 26.60 38.43 -8.94
CA TYR A 84 27.27 39.69 -9.19
C TYR A 84 27.76 39.71 -10.64
N ALA A 85 27.26 40.67 -11.43
CA ALA A 85 27.50 40.74 -12.86
C ALA A 85 27.94 42.14 -13.31
N VAL A 86 28.78 42.18 -14.35
CA VAL A 86 29.40 43.40 -14.89
C VAL A 86 29.41 43.37 -16.41
N LYS A 87 29.72 44.52 -17.05
CA LYS A 87 29.98 44.54 -18.51
C LYS A 87 31.16 43.64 -18.85
N LYS A 88 31.12 43.02 -20.03
CA LYS A 88 32.16 42.08 -20.51
C LYS A 88 33.58 42.67 -20.49
N GLU A 89 33.72 43.98 -20.60
CA GLU A 89 35.00 44.69 -20.59
C GLU A 89 35.52 45.02 -19.17
N SER A 90 34.75 44.74 -18.12
CA SER A 90 35.10 44.98 -16.72
C SER A 90 35.45 43.67 -16.01
N ASP A 91 36.43 43.71 -15.11
CA ASP A 91 36.76 42.61 -14.21
C ASP A 91 35.92 42.64 -12.90
N GLY A 92 35.08 43.66 -12.74
CA GLY A 92 34.22 43.85 -11.57
C GLY A 92 34.95 44.13 -10.25
N SER A 93 36.25 44.46 -10.28
CA SER A 93 37.06 44.67 -9.08
C SER A 93 36.85 46.04 -8.42
N LYS A 94 36.43 47.06 -9.18
CA LYS A 94 36.28 48.46 -8.71
C LYS A 94 35.03 49.17 -9.27
N PRO A 95 33.82 48.63 -9.08
CA PRO A 95 32.60 49.37 -9.43
C PRO A 95 32.45 50.62 -8.54
N SER A 96 31.99 51.74 -9.08
CA SER A 96 31.62 52.90 -8.24
C SER A 96 30.20 52.75 -7.70
N ARG A 97 29.29 52.18 -8.52
CA ARG A 97 27.87 51.94 -8.17
C ARG A 97 27.44 50.52 -8.53
N VAL A 98 26.75 49.86 -7.60
CA VAL A 98 26.18 48.50 -7.80
C VAL A 98 24.67 48.55 -7.66
N ALA A 99 23.93 48.24 -8.72
CA ALA A 99 22.47 48.22 -8.68
C ALA A 99 21.92 46.86 -8.24
N THR A 100 20.89 46.85 -7.39
CA THR A 100 20.33 45.61 -6.83
C THR A 100 18.92 45.81 -6.27
N ALA A 101 18.12 44.73 -6.24
CA ALA A 101 16.90 44.65 -5.44
C ALA A 101 17.16 44.08 -4.03
N PHE A 102 18.40 43.64 -3.76
CA PHE A 102 18.86 42.95 -2.55
C PHE A 102 19.99 43.72 -1.87
N PRO A 103 19.74 44.94 -1.35
CA PRO A 103 20.79 45.82 -0.85
C PRO A 103 21.57 45.25 0.34
N ASN A 104 20.94 44.49 1.24
CA ASN A 104 21.62 43.95 2.42
C ASN A 104 22.58 42.83 2.04
N LEU A 105 22.12 41.87 1.23
CA LEU A 105 22.97 40.80 0.69
C LEU A 105 24.09 41.36 -0.17
N THR A 106 23.80 42.37 -0.98
CA THR A 106 24.80 43.05 -1.82
C THR A 106 25.86 43.73 -0.97
N ARG A 107 25.49 44.51 0.06
CA ARG A 107 26.46 45.13 0.98
C ARG A 107 27.33 44.10 1.69
N SER A 108 26.72 43.02 2.16
CA SER A 108 27.45 41.91 2.82
C SER A 108 28.47 41.28 1.88
N TYR A 109 28.08 40.99 0.64
CA TYR A 109 28.95 40.44 -0.39
C TYR A 109 30.10 41.38 -0.74
N LEU A 110 29.82 42.66 -1.00
CA LEU A 110 30.85 43.66 -1.33
C LEU A 110 31.86 43.83 -0.19
N SER A 111 31.36 43.90 1.05
CA SER A 111 32.21 44.00 2.25
C SER A 111 33.10 42.77 2.42
N SER A 112 32.57 41.56 2.18
CA SER A 112 33.35 40.31 2.27
C SER A 112 34.50 40.22 1.26
N ARG A 113 34.43 41.01 0.18
CA ARG A 113 35.44 41.07 -0.89
C ARG A 113 36.24 42.37 -0.90
N ALA A 114 36.08 43.22 0.11
CA ALA A 114 36.72 44.53 0.19
C ALA A 114 36.48 45.40 -1.06
N ILE A 115 35.28 45.31 -1.65
CA ILE A 115 34.86 46.14 -2.79
C ILE A 115 34.17 47.39 -2.24
N ASP A 116 34.75 48.57 -2.47
CA ASP A 116 34.17 49.85 -2.10
C ASP A 116 33.27 50.38 -3.22
N ALA A 117 31.95 50.31 -3.02
CA ALA A 117 30.97 50.74 -4.00
C ALA A 117 29.66 51.19 -3.36
N THR A 118 29.01 52.18 -3.97
CA THR A 118 27.69 52.67 -3.54
C THR A 118 26.61 51.72 -4.05
N VAL A 119 25.79 51.18 -3.15
CA VAL A 119 24.65 50.33 -3.51
C VAL A 119 23.45 51.18 -3.92
N VAL A 120 22.94 50.95 -5.13
CA VAL A 120 21.78 51.63 -5.72
C VAL A 120 20.59 50.68 -5.73
N CYS A 121 19.55 50.99 -4.97
CA CYS A 121 18.36 50.13 -4.88
C CYS A 121 17.44 50.32 -6.10
N LEU A 122 17.18 49.25 -6.86
CA LEU A 122 16.27 49.25 -8.00
C LEU A 122 15.27 48.08 -7.91
N GLY A 123 14.00 48.35 -8.27
CA GLY A 123 12.93 47.36 -8.27
C GLY A 123 12.54 46.96 -9.70
N GLY A 124 13.26 45.99 -10.28
CA GLY A 124 13.00 45.44 -11.61
C GLY A 124 13.85 46.05 -12.73
N ALA A 125 14.09 45.25 -13.78
CA ALA A 125 14.94 45.59 -14.94
C ALA A 125 16.33 46.12 -14.53
N ILE A 126 17.00 45.42 -13.61
CA ILE A 126 18.26 45.87 -13.00
C ILE A 126 19.39 45.89 -14.05
N GLU A 127 19.35 44.95 -15.00
CA GLU A 127 20.31 44.85 -16.11
C GLU A 127 20.33 46.13 -16.97
N ALA A 128 19.17 46.78 -17.16
CA ALA A 128 19.07 48.01 -17.94
C ALA A 128 19.77 49.21 -17.27
N SER A 129 20.00 49.15 -15.96
CA SER A 129 20.67 50.20 -15.19
C SER A 129 22.09 50.49 -15.69
N ILE A 130 22.75 49.46 -16.24
CA ILE A 130 24.10 49.54 -16.79
C ILE A 130 24.12 50.35 -18.09
N ALA A 131 23.15 50.10 -18.98
CA ALA A 131 23.00 50.84 -20.22
C ALA A 131 22.55 52.30 -19.97
N ALA A 132 21.73 52.51 -18.93
CA ALA A 132 21.27 53.84 -18.51
C ALA A 132 22.34 54.66 -17.76
N GLY A 133 23.53 54.10 -17.48
CA GLY A 133 24.59 54.77 -16.73
C GLY A 133 24.26 55.01 -15.26
N ILE A 134 23.33 54.23 -14.69
CA ILE A 134 22.90 54.31 -13.29
C ILE A 134 23.84 53.51 -12.38
N ALA A 135 24.42 52.41 -12.88
CA ALA A 135 25.38 51.58 -12.16
C ALA A 135 26.48 51.05 -13.09
N ASP A 136 27.57 50.57 -12.48
CA ASP A 136 28.73 49.97 -13.17
C ASP A 136 28.72 48.44 -13.06
N ALA A 137 28.03 47.92 -12.03
CA ALA A 137 27.79 46.51 -11.79
C ALA A 137 26.37 46.28 -11.25
N ILE A 138 25.91 45.03 -11.29
CA ILE A 138 24.62 44.65 -10.71
C ILE A 138 24.75 43.42 -9.81
N VAL A 139 23.80 43.30 -8.89
CA VAL A 139 23.49 42.03 -8.22
C VAL A 139 22.03 41.71 -8.50
N ASP A 140 21.78 40.61 -9.20
CA ASP A 140 20.41 40.20 -9.57
C ASP A 140 20.25 38.66 -9.62
N LEU A 141 19.01 38.20 -9.65
CA LEU A 141 18.67 36.78 -9.74
C LEU A 141 18.87 36.26 -11.17
N SER A 142 19.66 35.20 -11.30
CA SER A 142 19.92 34.48 -12.54
C SER A 142 19.58 33.00 -12.37
N SER A 143 18.72 32.48 -13.25
CA SER A 143 18.41 31.05 -13.36
C SER A 143 19.17 30.37 -14.49
N THR A 144 19.28 31.03 -15.65
CA THR A 144 19.92 30.49 -16.87
C THR A 144 21.01 31.39 -17.45
N GLY A 145 21.27 32.56 -16.87
CA GLY A 145 22.23 33.56 -17.38
C GLY A 145 21.81 34.31 -18.65
N ARG A 146 20.75 33.88 -19.35
CA ARG A 146 20.32 34.44 -20.65
C ARG A 146 19.99 35.93 -20.61
N THR A 147 19.34 36.41 -19.55
CA THR A 147 18.96 37.84 -19.41
C THR A 147 20.19 38.74 -19.26
N LEU A 148 21.20 38.25 -18.54
CA LEU A 148 22.48 38.95 -18.38
C LEU A 148 23.21 39.03 -19.72
N GLU A 149 23.32 37.90 -20.43
CA GLU A 149 23.98 37.82 -21.74
C GLU A 149 23.32 38.73 -22.78
N ALA A 150 21.98 38.76 -22.82
CA ALA A 150 21.22 39.63 -23.72
C ALA A 150 21.49 41.13 -23.50
N ASN A 151 21.94 41.51 -22.29
CA ASN A 151 22.32 42.88 -21.93
C ASN A 151 23.85 43.09 -21.93
N GLY A 152 24.63 42.14 -22.46
CA GLY A 152 26.09 42.25 -22.55
C GLY A 152 26.81 42.13 -21.21
N LEU A 153 26.19 41.49 -20.22
CA LEU A 153 26.74 41.30 -18.88
C LEU A 153 27.32 39.90 -18.71
N ILE A 154 28.38 39.80 -17.92
CA ILE A 154 29.03 38.54 -17.51
C ILE A 154 28.93 38.35 -15.99
N GLU A 155 28.66 37.12 -15.56
CA GLU A 155 28.68 36.74 -14.15
C GLU A 155 30.14 36.65 -13.66
N VAL A 156 30.50 37.42 -12.65
CA VAL A 156 31.86 37.46 -12.07
C VAL A 156 31.88 37.04 -10.59
N GLY A 157 30.72 36.73 -10.02
CA GLY A 157 30.64 36.06 -8.73
C GLY A 157 29.22 35.62 -8.36
N GLU A 158 29.14 34.67 -7.44
CA GLU A 158 27.88 34.16 -6.88
C GLU A 158 27.75 34.69 -5.45
N VAL A 159 26.66 35.40 -5.19
CA VAL A 159 26.33 35.97 -3.87
C VAL A 159 25.69 34.89 -3.00
N MET A 160 24.69 34.19 -3.53
CA MET A 160 24.08 33.03 -2.88
C MET A 160 23.28 32.18 -3.87
N ARG A 161 23.05 30.92 -3.50
CA ARG A 161 22.00 30.10 -4.11
C ARG A 161 20.71 30.24 -3.32
N SER A 162 19.59 30.25 -4.03
CA SER A 162 18.26 30.35 -3.44
C SER A 162 17.30 29.35 -4.08
N SER A 163 16.29 28.97 -3.31
CA SER A 163 15.12 28.20 -3.74
C SER A 163 13.91 28.71 -2.96
N ALA A 164 12.71 28.25 -3.31
CA ALA A 164 11.56 28.45 -2.44
C ALA A 164 11.76 27.67 -1.13
N VAL A 165 11.36 28.26 0.00
CA VAL A 165 11.53 27.71 1.34
C VAL A 165 10.25 27.84 2.14
N VAL A 166 10.01 26.90 3.06
CA VAL A 166 8.96 27.02 4.08
C VAL A 166 9.58 27.61 5.34
N ILE A 167 9.02 28.71 5.82
CA ILE A 167 9.41 29.39 7.06
C ILE A 167 8.27 29.33 8.08
N ALA A 168 8.61 29.35 9.37
CA ALA A 168 7.64 29.40 10.46
C ALA A 168 8.00 30.45 11.51
N ASN A 169 6.96 30.90 12.21
CA ASN A 169 7.11 31.72 13.40
C ASN A 169 7.61 30.87 14.59
N GLU A 170 8.62 31.35 15.31
CA GLU A 170 9.19 30.70 16.50
C GLU A 170 8.14 30.40 17.60
N ASN A 171 7.20 31.32 17.84
CA ASN A 171 6.17 31.15 18.87
C ASN A 171 5.05 30.22 18.40
N SER A 172 4.65 30.28 17.13
CA SER A 172 3.69 29.33 16.57
C SER A 172 4.19 27.89 16.63
N MET A 173 5.49 27.67 16.42
CA MET A 173 6.12 26.34 16.59
C MET A 173 6.00 25.81 18.03
N LYS A 174 5.99 26.67 19.04
CA LYS A 174 5.86 26.28 20.45
C LYS A 174 4.41 26.01 20.85
N ASN A 175 3.47 26.79 20.32
CA ASN A 175 2.07 26.75 20.74
C ASN A 175 1.20 25.83 19.88
N ASN A 176 1.52 25.69 18.58
CA ASN A 176 0.73 24.98 17.57
C ASN A 176 1.62 24.00 16.76
N GLY A 177 2.65 23.44 17.40
CA GLY A 177 3.70 22.67 16.71
C GLY A 177 3.17 21.48 15.91
N GLU A 178 2.17 20.77 16.45
CA GLU A 178 1.57 19.60 15.80
C GLU A 178 0.79 20.00 14.53
N GLU A 179 0.00 21.08 14.57
CA GLU A 179 -0.73 21.58 13.41
C GLU A 179 0.20 22.13 12.32
N VAL A 180 1.29 22.78 12.72
CA VAL A 180 2.33 23.27 11.82
C VAL A 180 3.06 22.11 11.15
N GLU A 181 3.39 21.05 11.89
CA GLU A 181 3.97 19.83 11.33
C GLU A 181 3.02 19.12 10.36
N GLN A 182 1.73 19.02 10.67
CA GLN A 182 0.73 18.47 9.74
C GLN A 182 0.63 19.29 8.44
N ALA A 183 0.66 20.62 8.54
CA ALA A 183 0.67 21.50 7.37
C ALA A 183 1.98 21.34 6.57
N LEU A 184 3.13 21.19 7.23
CA LEU A 184 4.42 20.89 6.61
C LEU A 184 4.44 19.57 5.86
N VAL A 185 3.83 18.51 6.41
CA VAL A 185 3.69 17.22 5.71
C VAL A 185 2.86 17.39 4.44
N ALA A 186 1.77 18.15 4.51
CA ALA A 186 0.96 18.47 3.34
C ALA A 186 1.71 19.33 2.30
N LEU A 187 2.58 20.24 2.76
CA LEU A 187 3.36 21.16 1.92
C LEU A 187 4.64 20.55 1.33
N LYS A 188 5.28 19.62 2.03
CA LYS A 188 6.53 18.96 1.60
C LYS A 188 6.30 17.94 0.50
N GLY A 189 5.06 17.47 0.30
CA GLY A 189 4.82 16.30 -0.54
C GLY A 189 5.56 15.05 -0.04
N SER A 190 6.13 15.07 1.18
CA SER A 190 6.70 13.88 1.81
C SER A 190 5.54 12.97 2.17
N ILE A 191 5.29 12.01 1.29
CA ILE A 191 4.17 11.09 1.40
C ILE A 191 4.38 10.09 2.55
N VAL A 192 5.62 9.94 3.05
CA VAL A 192 6.03 8.89 4.00
C VAL A 192 6.16 9.43 5.42
N ILE A 193 5.48 8.79 6.38
CA ILE A 193 5.40 9.23 7.79
C ILE A 193 6.72 9.05 8.55
N PHE A 194 7.38 7.90 8.36
CA PHE A 194 8.58 7.56 9.14
C PHE A 194 9.81 7.54 8.25
N LYS A 195 10.83 8.31 8.66
CA LYS A 195 12.13 8.39 8.01
C LYS A 195 13.26 8.44 9.01
N GLY A 196 14.36 7.79 8.68
CA GLY A 196 15.57 7.78 9.50
C GLY A 196 16.08 6.36 9.67
N LYS A 197 16.82 6.12 10.75
CA LYS A 197 17.35 4.78 11.07
C LYS A 197 16.31 3.93 11.77
N LEU A 198 16.25 2.65 11.44
CA LEU A 198 15.39 1.68 12.11
C LEU A 198 15.64 1.64 13.63
N THR A 199 16.91 1.64 14.04
CA THR A 199 17.34 1.71 15.45
C THR A 199 16.94 3.02 16.15
N GLY A 200 16.68 4.08 15.39
CA GLY A 200 16.27 5.38 15.91
C GLY A 200 14.76 5.53 16.14
N LEU A 201 13.94 4.56 15.72
CA LEU A 201 12.50 4.62 15.93
C LEU A 201 12.14 4.50 17.41
N ALA A 202 11.23 5.36 17.86
CA ALA A 202 10.67 5.22 19.20
C ALA A 202 9.89 3.89 19.30
N THR A 203 9.86 3.32 20.51
CA THR A 203 9.20 2.04 20.77
C THR A 203 7.74 2.00 20.28
N GLU A 204 6.99 3.10 20.46
CA GLU A 204 5.60 3.18 20.03
C GLU A 204 5.45 3.27 18.50
N GLU A 205 6.40 3.88 17.80
CA GLU A 205 6.43 3.93 16.33
C GLU A 205 6.73 2.55 15.76
N LYS A 206 7.73 1.86 16.31
CA LYS A 206 8.04 0.48 15.96
C LYS A 206 6.84 -0.45 16.20
N LYS A 207 6.16 -0.30 17.34
CA LYS A 207 4.90 -1.04 17.62
C LYS A 207 3.81 -0.72 16.62
N ARG A 208 3.62 0.55 16.24
CA ARG A 208 2.62 0.95 15.24
C ARG A 208 2.90 0.30 13.88
N LEU A 209 4.18 0.25 13.47
CA LEU A 209 4.58 -0.46 12.25
C LEU A 209 4.37 -1.97 12.39
N ILE A 210 4.70 -2.61 13.50
CA ILE A 210 4.59 -4.07 13.62
C ILE A 210 3.15 -4.53 13.83
N TYR A 211 2.33 -3.79 14.58
CA TYR A 211 0.96 -4.18 14.91
C TYR A 211 -0.10 -3.47 14.05
N ARG A 212 0.28 -3.08 12.82
CA ARG A 212 -0.63 -2.51 11.82
C ARG A 212 -1.82 -3.45 11.53
N GLY A 213 -2.95 -2.90 11.09
CA GLY A 213 -4.10 -3.71 10.68
C GLY A 213 -4.98 -4.26 11.82
N ARG A 214 -4.62 -4.08 13.10
CA ARG A 214 -5.50 -4.44 14.25
C ARG A 214 -6.70 -3.50 14.45
N LYS A 215 -7.13 -2.77 13.43
CA LYS A 215 -8.45 -2.10 13.43
C LYS A 215 -9.52 -3.12 13.04
N ASN A 216 -9.74 -4.09 13.92
CA ASN A 216 -10.96 -4.88 13.82
C ASN A 216 -12.08 -4.02 14.44
N SER A 217 -12.83 -3.28 13.61
CA SER A 217 -13.87 -2.41 14.15
C SER A 217 -14.93 -3.29 14.82
N ALA A 218 -15.23 -3.00 16.09
CA ALA A 218 -16.30 -3.68 16.82
C ALA A 218 -17.60 -3.66 16.01
N GLU A 219 -17.84 -2.56 15.30
CA GLU A 219 -18.92 -2.38 14.32
C GLU A 219 -18.94 -3.45 13.23
N ALA A 220 -17.84 -3.72 12.52
CA ALA A 220 -17.83 -4.73 11.44
C ALA A 220 -18.14 -6.13 11.97
N ARG A 221 -17.72 -6.43 13.20
CA ARG A 221 -18.04 -7.69 13.88
C ARG A 221 -19.51 -7.78 14.27
N GLU A 222 -20.09 -6.71 14.81
CA GLU A 222 -21.51 -6.65 15.16
C GLU A 222 -22.40 -6.79 13.93
N VAL A 223 -22.06 -6.08 12.84
CA VAL A 223 -22.74 -6.21 11.55
C VAL A 223 -22.65 -7.63 11.01
N ALA A 224 -21.46 -8.23 11.01
CA ALA A 224 -21.29 -9.62 10.56
C ALA A 224 -22.17 -10.60 11.37
N ARG A 225 -22.21 -10.46 12.69
CA ARG A 225 -23.07 -11.28 13.56
C ARG A 225 -24.55 -11.10 13.21
N ALA A 226 -25.02 -9.86 13.11
CA ALA A 226 -26.42 -9.56 12.78
C ALA A 226 -26.83 -10.11 11.41
N VAL A 227 -25.94 -9.99 10.41
CA VAL A 227 -26.14 -10.58 9.08
C VAL A 227 -26.27 -12.09 9.17
N PHE A 228 -25.37 -12.78 9.89
CA PHE A 228 -25.46 -14.23 10.06
C PHE A 228 -26.75 -14.67 10.76
N ASP A 229 -27.14 -13.98 11.84
CA ASP A 229 -28.37 -14.30 12.56
C ASP A 229 -29.60 -14.17 11.68
N TRP A 230 -29.66 -13.13 10.84
CA TRP A 230 -30.80 -12.91 9.98
C TRP A 230 -30.84 -13.85 8.78
N VAL A 231 -29.70 -14.12 8.13
CA VAL A 231 -29.61 -15.12 7.05
C VAL A 231 -29.95 -16.52 7.56
N LEU A 232 -29.57 -16.86 8.80
CA LEU A 232 -29.93 -18.14 9.41
C LEU A 232 -31.47 -18.30 9.57
N LYS A 233 -32.15 -17.19 9.89
CA LYS A 233 -33.60 -17.14 10.12
C LYS A 233 -34.42 -17.05 8.83
N GLU A 234 -34.11 -16.10 7.95
CA GLU A 234 -34.96 -15.76 6.78
C GLU A 234 -34.38 -16.24 5.44
N ARG A 235 -33.15 -16.81 5.43
CA ARG A 235 -32.52 -17.41 4.24
C ARG A 235 -32.45 -16.42 3.06
N ASP A 236 -32.93 -16.81 1.88
CA ASP A 236 -32.81 -16.03 0.64
C ASP A 236 -33.51 -14.67 0.68
N GLU A 237 -34.52 -14.50 1.52
CA GLU A 237 -35.20 -13.21 1.70
C GLU A 237 -34.29 -12.19 2.39
N ALA A 238 -33.48 -12.61 3.38
CA ALA A 238 -32.46 -11.74 3.97
C ALA A 238 -31.40 -11.34 2.94
N LEU A 239 -31.02 -12.25 2.05
CA LEU A 239 -30.05 -11.95 0.98
C LEU A 239 -30.60 -10.92 -0.01
N SER A 240 -31.86 -11.05 -0.39
CA SER A 240 -32.56 -10.09 -1.26
C SER A 240 -32.65 -8.71 -0.61
N TYR A 241 -32.95 -8.66 0.69
CA TYR A 241 -32.97 -7.42 1.46
C TYR A 241 -31.59 -6.75 1.47
N TYR A 242 -30.53 -7.48 1.81
CA TYR A 242 -29.18 -6.90 1.91
C TYR A 242 -28.61 -6.46 0.56
N ALA A 243 -28.91 -7.17 -0.53
CA ALA A 243 -28.58 -6.71 -1.88
C ALA A 243 -29.26 -5.37 -2.21
N GLN A 244 -30.52 -5.18 -1.76
CA GLN A 244 -31.20 -3.91 -1.95
C GLN A 244 -30.65 -2.80 -1.05
N GLU A 245 -30.37 -3.10 0.22
CA GLU A 245 -29.91 -2.12 1.20
C GLU A 245 -28.49 -1.63 0.91
N PHE A 246 -27.55 -2.54 0.64
CA PHE A 246 -26.14 -2.20 0.51
C PHE A 246 -25.68 -1.99 -0.94
N ASP A 247 -26.19 -2.78 -1.87
CA ASP A 247 -25.79 -2.70 -3.29
C ASP A 247 -26.78 -1.84 -4.11
N GLY A 248 -27.94 -1.49 -3.53
CA GLY A 248 -29.00 -0.73 -4.22
C GLY A 248 -29.71 -1.55 -5.30
N VAL A 249 -29.60 -2.89 -5.25
CA VAL A 249 -30.10 -3.78 -6.31
C VAL A 249 -31.24 -4.63 -5.79
N LYS A 250 -32.41 -4.52 -6.42
CA LYS A 250 -33.53 -5.41 -6.15
C LYS A 250 -33.36 -6.72 -6.94
N LEU A 251 -32.90 -7.76 -6.25
CA LEU A 251 -32.83 -9.14 -6.74
C LEU A 251 -33.89 -9.99 -6.04
N SER A 252 -34.64 -10.80 -6.79
CA SER A 252 -35.38 -11.91 -6.20
C SER A 252 -34.47 -13.13 -6.04
N PRO A 253 -34.77 -14.08 -5.14
CA PRO A 253 -33.93 -15.27 -4.92
C PRO A 253 -33.53 -16.01 -6.20
N ARG A 254 -34.48 -16.20 -7.13
CA ARG A 254 -34.24 -16.87 -8.42
C ARG A 254 -33.30 -16.13 -9.38
N GLN A 255 -32.93 -14.89 -9.06
CA GLN A 255 -32.05 -14.04 -9.87
C GLN A 255 -30.63 -13.97 -9.30
N PHE A 256 -30.35 -14.67 -8.20
CA PHE A 256 -29.01 -14.71 -7.61
C PHE A 256 -28.00 -15.38 -8.53
N ALA A 257 -28.36 -16.48 -9.19
CA ALA A 257 -27.47 -17.17 -10.10
C ALA A 257 -27.26 -16.37 -11.40
N VAL A 258 -26.00 -16.32 -11.85
CA VAL A 258 -25.66 -15.88 -13.20
C VAL A 258 -26.06 -16.96 -14.20
N THR A 259 -26.65 -16.54 -15.32
CA THR A 259 -27.11 -17.43 -16.39
C THR A 259 -26.01 -17.70 -17.43
N ALA A 260 -26.15 -18.77 -18.21
CA ALA A 260 -25.24 -19.08 -19.30
C ALA A 260 -25.25 -17.98 -20.38
N GLU A 261 -26.41 -17.36 -20.61
CA GLU A 261 -26.56 -16.22 -21.52
C GLU A 261 -25.76 -15.00 -21.06
N GLU A 262 -25.72 -14.72 -19.76
CA GLU A 262 -24.91 -13.62 -19.20
C GLU A 262 -23.41 -13.88 -19.33
N ILE A 263 -22.97 -15.14 -19.16
CA ILE A 263 -21.57 -15.52 -19.41
C ILE A 263 -21.23 -15.33 -20.89
N LYS A 264 -22.11 -15.78 -21.79
CA LYS A 264 -21.93 -15.59 -23.24
C LYS A 264 -21.89 -14.10 -23.63
N GLU A 265 -22.77 -13.29 -23.06
CA GLU A 265 -22.75 -11.83 -23.24
C GLU A 265 -21.42 -11.25 -22.74
N ALA A 266 -20.91 -11.70 -21.58
CA ALA A 266 -19.65 -11.23 -21.03
C ALA A 266 -18.47 -11.44 -21.99
N TYR A 267 -18.36 -12.60 -22.65
CA TYR A 267 -17.33 -12.84 -23.67
C TYR A 267 -17.41 -11.87 -24.85
N SER A 268 -18.60 -11.36 -25.21
CA SER A 268 -18.75 -10.36 -26.28
C SER A 268 -18.36 -8.93 -25.85
N LEU A 269 -18.31 -8.67 -24.54
CA LEU A 269 -18.00 -7.37 -23.95
C LEU A 269 -16.53 -7.24 -23.54
N VAL A 270 -15.81 -8.34 -23.40
CA VAL A 270 -14.38 -8.38 -23.02
C VAL A 270 -13.53 -8.49 -24.27
N GLY A 271 -12.53 -7.63 -24.42
CA GLY A 271 -11.60 -7.67 -25.54
C GLY A 271 -10.77 -8.96 -25.57
N GLU A 272 -10.46 -9.45 -26.77
CA GLU A 272 -9.72 -10.69 -26.99
C GLU A 272 -8.37 -10.73 -26.26
N GLU A 273 -7.63 -9.62 -26.25
CA GLU A 273 -6.36 -9.49 -25.52
C GLU A 273 -6.51 -9.75 -24.01
N VAL A 274 -7.60 -9.29 -23.41
CA VAL A 274 -7.88 -9.52 -21.97
C VAL A 274 -8.22 -10.98 -21.73
N ILE A 275 -8.99 -11.60 -22.63
CA ILE A 275 -9.33 -13.03 -22.55
C ILE A 275 -8.06 -13.88 -22.62
N ASP A 276 -7.16 -13.59 -23.55
CA ASP A 276 -5.92 -14.34 -23.72
C ASP A 276 -4.94 -14.12 -22.56
N ALA A 277 -4.90 -12.90 -22.00
CA ALA A 277 -4.18 -12.64 -20.76
C ALA A 277 -4.75 -13.47 -19.59
N LEU A 278 -6.08 -13.53 -19.43
CA LEU A 278 -6.72 -14.34 -18.40
C LEU A 278 -6.42 -15.84 -18.55
N LYS A 279 -6.42 -16.37 -19.78
CA LYS A 279 -6.02 -17.76 -20.05
C LYS A 279 -4.57 -17.99 -19.67
N THR A 280 -3.66 -17.08 -20.05
CA THR A 280 -2.24 -17.17 -19.70
C THR A 280 -2.03 -17.20 -18.18
N CYS A 281 -2.71 -16.30 -17.45
CA CYS A 281 -2.68 -16.30 -15.99
C CYS A 281 -3.21 -17.62 -15.43
N ALA A 282 -4.35 -18.10 -15.94
CA ALA A 282 -4.97 -19.35 -15.49
C ALA A 282 -4.05 -20.57 -15.69
N GLU A 283 -3.35 -20.65 -16.83
CA GLU A 283 -2.38 -21.72 -17.11
C GLU A 283 -1.20 -21.69 -16.15
N ASN A 284 -0.64 -20.51 -15.88
CA ASN A 284 0.49 -20.37 -14.96
C ASN A 284 0.10 -20.71 -13.51
N ILE A 285 -1.08 -20.25 -13.05
CA ILE A 285 -1.63 -20.60 -11.73
C ILE A 285 -1.86 -22.11 -11.65
N ALA A 286 -2.52 -22.72 -12.64
CA ALA A 286 -2.76 -24.16 -12.66
C ALA A 286 -1.46 -24.97 -12.64
N ARG A 287 -0.42 -24.52 -13.33
CA ARG A 287 0.91 -25.16 -13.32
C ARG A 287 1.52 -25.16 -11.92
N PHE A 288 1.46 -24.04 -11.21
CA PHE A 288 1.98 -23.92 -9.86
C PHE A 288 1.14 -24.73 -8.86
N SER A 289 -0.18 -24.55 -8.86
CA SER A 289 -1.11 -25.21 -7.94
C SER A 289 -1.05 -26.74 -7.98
N ARG A 290 -0.78 -27.36 -9.14
CA ARG A 290 -0.60 -28.83 -9.23
C ARG A 290 0.58 -29.34 -8.40
N LYS A 291 1.61 -28.51 -8.20
CA LYS A 291 2.79 -28.88 -7.40
C LYS A 291 2.56 -28.73 -5.90
N GLU A 292 1.56 -27.94 -5.49
CA GLU A 292 1.23 -27.69 -4.08
C GLU A 292 0.41 -28.82 -3.44
N LEU A 293 -0.14 -29.75 -4.23
CA LEU A 293 -0.96 -30.82 -3.69
C LEU A 293 -0.15 -31.73 -2.74
N PRO A 294 -0.65 -32.00 -1.52
CA PRO A 294 0.00 -32.91 -0.59
C PRO A 294 0.13 -34.31 -1.17
N GLN A 295 1.23 -34.99 -0.84
CA GLN A 295 1.45 -36.36 -1.28
C GLN A 295 0.74 -37.37 -0.38
N ARG A 296 0.05 -38.33 -1.00
CA ARG A 296 -0.42 -39.56 -0.33
C ARG A 296 0.76 -40.49 -0.08
N PHE A 297 0.73 -41.24 1.03
CA PHE A 297 1.73 -42.27 1.29
C PHE A 297 1.13 -43.46 2.04
N GLU A 298 1.85 -44.59 1.98
CA GLU A 298 1.63 -45.79 2.79
C GLU A 298 2.97 -46.25 3.35
N ILE A 299 2.99 -46.67 4.61
CA ILE A 299 4.12 -47.26 5.32
C ILE A 299 3.70 -48.68 5.71
N LYS A 300 4.54 -49.66 5.38
CA LYS A 300 4.36 -51.04 5.85
C LYS A 300 4.87 -51.17 7.28
N VAL A 301 4.08 -51.82 8.12
CA VAL A 301 4.42 -52.14 9.51
C VAL A 301 4.28 -53.63 9.73
N GLU A 302 4.79 -54.14 10.86
CA GLU A 302 4.61 -55.55 11.20
C GLU A 302 3.12 -55.91 11.24
N GLY A 303 2.74 -56.90 10.43
CA GLY A 303 1.35 -57.33 10.31
C GLY A 303 0.37 -56.25 9.82
N GLY A 304 0.80 -55.25 9.03
CA GLY A 304 -0.14 -54.22 8.55
C GLY A 304 0.42 -53.10 7.69
N SER A 305 -0.39 -52.07 7.47
CA SER A 305 0.00 -50.82 6.84
C SER A 305 -0.69 -49.60 7.46
N LEU A 306 0.01 -48.48 7.45
CA LEU A 306 -0.47 -47.17 7.87
C LEU A 306 -0.35 -46.23 6.68
N GLY A 307 -1.24 -45.26 6.55
CA GLY A 307 -1.05 -44.30 5.48
C GLY A 307 -1.95 -43.09 5.57
N LYS A 308 -1.85 -42.27 4.53
CA LYS A 308 -2.57 -41.00 4.42
C LYS A 308 -3.23 -40.89 3.05
N ARG A 309 -4.53 -40.67 3.06
CA ARG A 309 -5.34 -40.33 1.87
C ARG A 309 -5.56 -38.83 1.80
N ILE A 310 -5.61 -38.32 0.57
CA ILE A 310 -5.98 -36.94 0.27
C ILE A 310 -7.38 -36.95 -0.32
N VAL A 311 -8.31 -36.22 0.30
CA VAL A 311 -9.73 -36.20 -0.06
C VAL A 311 -10.15 -34.76 -0.30
N PRO A 312 -10.66 -34.39 -1.48
CA PRO A 312 -11.13 -33.03 -1.74
C PRO A 312 -12.24 -32.60 -0.77
N LEU A 313 -12.40 -31.30 -0.57
CA LEU A 313 -13.60 -30.76 0.06
C LEU A 313 -14.81 -30.93 -0.86
N ASP A 314 -15.97 -31.16 -0.27
CA ASP A 314 -17.19 -31.44 -1.04
C ASP A 314 -17.69 -30.16 -1.75
N SER A 315 -17.45 -29.00 -1.13
CA SER A 315 -17.77 -27.69 -1.70
C SER A 315 -16.89 -26.56 -1.14
N VAL A 316 -16.64 -25.54 -1.96
CA VAL A 316 -15.84 -24.36 -1.63
C VAL A 316 -16.55 -23.09 -2.11
N GLY A 317 -16.52 -22.07 -1.27
CA GLY A 317 -16.95 -20.71 -1.61
C GLY A 317 -15.75 -19.84 -1.92
N VAL A 318 -15.78 -19.13 -3.03
CA VAL A 318 -14.80 -18.11 -3.43
C VAL A 318 -15.53 -16.78 -3.44
N TYR A 319 -15.00 -15.79 -2.73
CA TYR A 319 -15.52 -14.44 -2.76
C TYR A 319 -14.61 -13.54 -3.61
N ALA A 320 -15.18 -12.88 -4.61
CA ALA A 320 -14.50 -11.87 -5.42
C ALA A 320 -15.12 -10.49 -5.17
N PRO A 321 -14.35 -9.53 -4.60
CA PRO A 321 -14.86 -8.19 -4.37
C PRO A 321 -15.33 -7.49 -5.65
N GLY A 322 -16.19 -6.49 -5.49
CA GLY A 322 -16.63 -5.60 -6.56
C GLY A 322 -16.94 -4.20 -6.03
N GLY A 323 -17.54 -3.35 -6.87
CA GLY A 323 -17.84 -1.95 -6.55
C GLY A 323 -16.84 -1.00 -7.23
N LEU A 324 -15.88 -0.46 -6.46
CA LEU A 324 -14.90 0.52 -6.96
C LEU A 324 -13.91 -0.04 -7.98
N ALA A 325 -13.66 -1.35 -7.96
CA ALA A 325 -12.83 -2.08 -8.91
C ALA A 325 -13.35 -3.52 -9.05
N ALA A 326 -12.95 -4.21 -10.13
CA ALA A 326 -13.25 -5.61 -10.38
C ALA A 326 -11.97 -6.45 -10.30
N TYR A 327 -12.09 -7.68 -9.79
CA TYR A 327 -10.94 -8.52 -9.43
C TYR A 327 -10.98 -9.90 -10.13
N PRO A 328 -10.85 -9.96 -11.47
CA PRO A 328 -10.81 -11.23 -12.19
C PRO A 328 -9.61 -12.09 -11.78
N SER A 329 -8.48 -11.49 -11.39
CA SER A 329 -7.32 -12.21 -10.88
C SER A 329 -7.65 -13.00 -9.60
N SER A 330 -8.35 -12.40 -8.64
CA SER A 330 -8.76 -13.10 -7.40
C SER A 330 -9.71 -14.26 -7.65
N VAL A 331 -10.52 -14.20 -8.72
CA VAL A 331 -11.33 -15.34 -9.15
C VAL A 331 -10.43 -16.51 -9.57
N LEU A 332 -9.44 -16.25 -10.44
CA LEU A 332 -8.50 -17.28 -10.88
C LEU A 332 -7.74 -17.88 -9.68
N MET A 333 -7.26 -17.03 -8.76
CA MET A 333 -6.49 -17.43 -7.58
C MET A 333 -7.30 -18.23 -6.56
N GLY A 334 -8.63 -18.09 -6.52
CA GLY A 334 -9.48 -18.89 -5.63
C GLY A 334 -10.02 -20.17 -6.28
N VAL A 335 -10.49 -20.07 -7.52
CA VAL A 335 -11.21 -21.16 -8.21
C VAL A 335 -10.26 -22.22 -8.76
N ILE A 336 -9.16 -21.83 -9.38
CA ILE A 336 -8.21 -22.78 -10.00
C ILE A 336 -7.61 -23.76 -8.98
N PRO A 337 -7.06 -23.34 -7.82
CA PRO A 337 -6.51 -24.30 -6.87
C PRO A 337 -7.59 -25.23 -6.30
N ALA A 338 -8.82 -24.76 -6.08
CA ALA A 338 -9.94 -25.61 -5.68
C ALA A 338 -10.28 -26.65 -6.77
N LYS A 339 -10.29 -26.24 -8.03
CA LYS A 339 -10.51 -27.14 -9.18
C LYS A 339 -9.41 -28.19 -9.30
N ILE A 340 -8.15 -27.78 -9.15
CA ILE A 340 -6.98 -28.67 -9.17
C ILE A 340 -7.00 -29.67 -8.01
N ALA A 341 -7.48 -29.24 -6.84
CA ALA A 341 -7.69 -30.12 -5.69
C ALA A 341 -8.82 -31.15 -5.91
N GLY A 342 -9.64 -31.00 -6.95
CA GLY A 342 -10.74 -31.92 -7.27
C GLY A 342 -12.05 -31.59 -6.55
N VAL A 343 -12.23 -30.35 -6.10
CA VAL A 343 -13.50 -29.90 -5.51
C VAL A 343 -14.59 -29.90 -6.59
N GLU A 344 -15.71 -30.56 -6.30
CA GLU A 344 -16.81 -30.71 -7.26
C GLU A 344 -17.72 -29.48 -7.33
N LYS A 345 -17.95 -28.79 -6.22
CA LYS A 345 -18.81 -27.59 -6.14
C LYS A 345 -17.99 -26.37 -5.74
N ILE A 346 -17.80 -25.43 -6.66
CA ILE A 346 -17.07 -24.18 -6.45
C ILE A 346 -18.02 -23.02 -6.70
N ILE A 347 -18.48 -22.40 -5.62
CA ILE A 347 -19.43 -21.29 -5.62
C ILE A 347 -18.63 -19.99 -5.64
N LEU A 348 -18.79 -19.17 -6.68
CA LEU A 348 -18.24 -17.82 -6.72
C LEU A 348 -19.31 -16.81 -6.33
N CYS A 349 -19.11 -16.04 -5.28
CA CYS A 349 -19.93 -14.87 -4.97
C CYS A 349 -19.23 -13.58 -5.40
N THR A 350 -19.94 -12.73 -6.13
CA THR A 350 -19.48 -11.40 -6.51
C THR A 350 -20.67 -10.44 -6.66
N PRO A 351 -20.58 -9.17 -6.20
CA PRO A 351 -21.70 -8.25 -6.32
C PRO A 351 -21.98 -7.88 -7.79
N CYS A 352 -23.22 -7.51 -8.07
CA CYS A 352 -23.63 -6.96 -9.37
C CYS A 352 -23.87 -5.44 -9.28
N ASN A 353 -23.94 -4.78 -10.43
CA ASN A 353 -24.29 -3.36 -10.51
C ASN A 353 -25.81 -3.13 -10.37
N LYS A 354 -26.24 -1.86 -10.41
CA LYS A 354 -27.65 -1.46 -10.32
C LYS A 354 -28.53 -2.06 -11.42
N GLU A 355 -27.93 -2.38 -12.57
CA GLU A 355 -28.55 -3.06 -13.69
C GLU A 355 -28.57 -4.59 -13.55
N ARG A 356 -28.19 -5.13 -12.38
CA ARG A 356 -28.10 -6.56 -12.04
C ARG A 356 -27.05 -7.35 -12.84
N LYS A 357 -26.10 -6.66 -13.45
CA LYS A 357 -25.01 -7.27 -14.22
C LYS A 357 -23.74 -7.34 -13.39
N CYS A 358 -23.09 -8.50 -13.38
CA CYS A 358 -21.73 -8.65 -12.88
C CYS A 358 -20.73 -8.05 -13.87
N ASN A 359 -19.51 -7.80 -13.40
CA ASN A 359 -18.44 -7.35 -14.28
C ASN A 359 -18.12 -8.44 -15.34
N PRO A 360 -18.10 -8.12 -16.65
CA PRO A 360 -17.85 -9.10 -17.69
C PRO A 360 -16.52 -9.87 -17.54
N ALA A 361 -15.43 -9.19 -17.17
CA ALA A 361 -14.12 -9.83 -17.00
C ALA A 361 -14.11 -10.82 -15.83
N VAL A 362 -14.89 -10.55 -14.77
CA VAL A 362 -15.07 -11.48 -13.63
C VAL A 362 -15.82 -12.73 -14.07
N LEU A 363 -16.88 -12.59 -14.87
CA LEU A 363 -17.63 -13.74 -15.39
C LEU A 363 -16.78 -14.61 -16.33
N VAL A 364 -16.02 -13.97 -17.24
CA VAL A 364 -15.08 -14.67 -18.12
C VAL A 364 -14.00 -15.40 -17.31
N ALA A 365 -13.41 -14.75 -16.30
CA ALA A 365 -12.41 -15.38 -15.44
C ALA A 365 -12.99 -16.57 -14.65
N ALA A 366 -14.24 -16.46 -14.17
CA ALA A 366 -14.92 -17.53 -13.45
C ALA A 366 -15.17 -18.76 -14.33
N ASP A 367 -15.59 -18.53 -15.57
CA ASP A 367 -15.80 -19.58 -16.57
C ASP A 367 -14.47 -20.25 -16.95
N ILE A 368 -13.42 -19.46 -17.28
CA ILE A 368 -12.07 -19.98 -17.57
C ILE A 368 -11.52 -20.82 -16.40
N ALA A 369 -11.69 -20.36 -15.16
CA ALA A 369 -11.20 -21.05 -13.98
C ALA A 369 -12.02 -22.31 -13.63
N GLY A 370 -13.24 -22.43 -14.14
CA GLY A 370 -14.13 -23.57 -13.92
C GLY A 370 -14.94 -23.49 -12.62
N ALA A 371 -15.40 -22.29 -12.25
CA ALA A 371 -16.40 -22.13 -11.19
C ALA A 371 -17.70 -22.86 -11.58
N THR A 372 -18.36 -23.53 -10.63
CA THR A 372 -19.56 -24.31 -10.94
C THR A 372 -20.84 -23.52 -10.82
N GLU A 373 -20.83 -22.48 -9.98
CA GLU A 373 -21.96 -21.61 -9.72
C GLU A 373 -21.43 -20.19 -9.49
N ILE A 374 -22.07 -19.19 -10.09
CA ILE A 374 -21.72 -17.78 -9.88
C ILE A 374 -22.95 -17.06 -9.34
N ILE A 375 -22.80 -16.42 -8.19
CA ILE A 375 -23.86 -15.80 -7.40
C ILE A 375 -23.63 -14.29 -7.31
N LYS A 376 -24.66 -13.51 -7.67
CA LYS A 376 -24.66 -12.04 -7.74
C LYS A 376 -24.79 -11.34 -6.38
N LEU A 377 -24.08 -11.82 -5.37
CA LEU A 377 -24.13 -11.30 -4.00
C LEU A 377 -22.74 -10.85 -3.53
N GLY A 378 -22.70 -9.69 -2.86
CA GLY A 378 -21.50 -9.14 -2.22
C GLY A 378 -21.53 -9.21 -0.70
N GLY A 379 -20.47 -8.69 -0.07
CA GLY A 379 -20.45 -8.34 1.35
C GLY A 379 -20.55 -9.51 2.33
N ALA A 380 -20.88 -9.17 3.59
CA ALA A 380 -21.03 -10.15 4.66
C ALA A 380 -22.17 -11.15 4.39
N GLN A 381 -23.22 -10.71 3.69
CA GLN A 381 -24.37 -11.54 3.33
C GLN A 381 -24.00 -12.66 2.35
N ALA A 382 -23.08 -12.42 1.41
CA ALA A 382 -22.57 -13.47 0.53
C ALA A 382 -21.78 -14.54 1.29
N ILE A 383 -20.96 -14.11 2.26
CA ILE A 383 -20.22 -15.03 3.13
C ILE A 383 -21.17 -15.85 4.00
N ALA A 384 -22.19 -15.20 4.60
CA ALA A 384 -23.21 -15.88 5.37
C ALA A 384 -23.99 -16.90 4.51
N ALA A 385 -24.37 -16.52 3.28
CA ALA A 385 -25.05 -17.40 2.34
C ALA A 385 -24.23 -18.67 2.04
N MET A 386 -22.95 -18.52 1.72
CA MET A 386 -22.06 -19.67 1.47
C MET A 386 -21.83 -20.49 2.74
N ALA A 387 -21.68 -19.88 3.91
CA ALA A 387 -21.41 -20.60 5.15
C ALA A 387 -22.63 -21.40 5.65
N ILE A 388 -23.82 -20.80 5.55
CA ILE A 388 -25.07 -21.36 6.07
C ILE A 388 -25.72 -22.30 5.05
N GLY A 389 -25.64 -21.96 3.75
CA GLY A 389 -26.44 -22.55 2.70
C GLY A 389 -27.89 -22.06 2.73
N THR A 390 -28.42 -21.74 1.55
CA THR A 390 -29.84 -21.38 1.37
C THR A 390 -30.46 -22.25 0.30
N ARG A 391 -31.67 -21.92 -0.18
CA ARG A 391 -32.29 -22.66 -1.28
C ARG A 391 -31.56 -22.38 -2.59
N GLU A 392 -31.14 -21.14 -2.79
CA GLU A 392 -30.54 -20.67 -4.05
C GLU A 392 -29.00 -20.56 -3.98
N VAL A 393 -28.37 -20.79 -2.81
CA VAL A 393 -26.91 -20.76 -2.65
C VAL A 393 -26.43 -22.03 -1.94
N CYS A 394 -25.56 -22.79 -2.61
CA CYS A 394 -24.97 -23.99 -2.02
C CYS A 394 -24.11 -23.68 -0.79
N LYS A 395 -24.21 -24.54 0.24
CA LYS A 395 -23.31 -24.47 1.41
C LYS A 395 -21.88 -24.83 1.01
N ALA A 396 -20.90 -24.05 1.46
CA ALA A 396 -19.47 -24.26 1.32
C ALA A 396 -18.86 -24.85 2.60
N MET A 397 -17.85 -25.71 2.47
CA MET A 397 -17.06 -26.22 3.61
C MET A 397 -15.89 -25.30 3.97
N LYS A 398 -15.41 -24.54 2.99
CA LYS A 398 -14.35 -23.54 3.14
C LYS A 398 -14.71 -22.31 2.32
N ILE A 399 -14.49 -21.11 2.87
CA ILE A 399 -14.72 -19.84 2.18
C ILE A 399 -13.41 -19.07 2.09
N VAL A 400 -13.01 -18.73 0.87
CA VAL A 400 -11.73 -18.08 0.57
C VAL A 400 -11.92 -16.78 -0.20
N GLY A 401 -10.86 -16.00 -0.28
CA GLY A 401 -10.81 -14.78 -1.07
C GLY A 401 -10.77 -13.50 -0.21
N PRO A 402 -10.25 -12.41 -0.78
CA PRO A 402 -10.05 -11.15 -0.07
C PRO A 402 -11.36 -10.40 0.11
N GLY A 403 -11.38 -9.42 1.01
CA GLY A 403 -12.54 -8.54 1.16
C GLY A 403 -12.29 -7.41 2.15
N ASN A 404 -13.24 -6.50 2.25
CA ASN A 404 -13.20 -5.42 3.24
C ASN A 404 -13.38 -5.96 4.67
N ALA A 405 -13.33 -5.08 5.66
CA ALA A 405 -13.47 -5.44 7.07
C ALA A 405 -14.75 -6.22 7.40
N PHE A 406 -15.87 -5.97 6.70
CA PHE A 406 -17.13 -6.69 6.92
C PHE A 406 -17.06 -8.13 6.39
N VAL A 407 -16.48 -8.34 5.21
CA VAL A 407 -16.24 -9.67 4.64
C VAL A 407 -15.27 -10.46 5.52
N ALA A 408 -14.18 -9.84 5.98
CA ALA A 408 -13.22 -10.48 6.87
C ALA A 408 -13.85 -10.91 8.20
N ASN A 409 -14.67 -10.05 8.82
CA ASN A 409 -15.39 -10.41 10.05
C ASN A 409 -16.48 -11.47 9.82
N ALA A 410 -17.16 -11.44 8.67
CA ALA A 410 -18.12 -12.47 8.29
C ALA A 410 -17.45 -13.85 8.12
N LYS A 411 -16.24 -13.89 7.57
CA LYS A 411 -15.41 -15.12 7.48
C LYS A 411 -15.05 -15.64 8.88
N LEU A 412 -14.63 -14.76 9.78
CA LEU A 412 -14.38 -15.12 11.18
C LEU A 412 -15.63 -15.64 11.90
N GLU A 413 -16.80 -15.04 11.62
CA GLU A 413 -18.07 -15.48 12.18
C GLU A 413 -18.50 -16.87 11.65
N ALA A 414 -18.20 -17.19 10.38
CA ALA A 414 -18.41 -18.53 9.83
C ALA A 414 -17.62 -19.60 10.61
N VAL A 415 -16.37 -19.29 10.97
CA VAL A 415 -15.51 -20.17 11.76
C VAL A 415 -15.99 -20.25 13.21
N SER A 416 -16.33 -19.12 13.84
CA SER A 416 -16.75 -19.05 15.25
C SER A 416 -18.01 -19.90 15.50
N ARG A 417 -18.90 -19.98 14.50
CA ARG A 417 -20.12 -20.79 14.52
C ARG A 417 -19.92 -22.24 14.05
N GLY A 418 -18.71 -22.64 13.65
CA GLY A 418 -18.43 -23.98 13.13
C GLY A 418 -19.14 -24.31 11.82
N LEU A 419 -19.45 -23.29 11.00
CA LEU A 419 -20.23 -23.46 9.77
C LEU A 419 -19.35 -23.76 8.55
N ALA A 420 -18.22 -23.08 8.44
CA ALA A 420 -17.22 -23.27 7.39
C ALA A 420 -15.83 -22.87 7.91
N SER A 421 -14.79 -23.47 7.34
CA SER A 421 -13.41 -23.00 7.51
C SER A 421 -13.11 -21.83 6.57
N ILE A 422 -11.97 -21.15 6.77
CA ILE A 422 -11.51 -20.06 5.91
C ILE A 422 -10.03 -20.28 5.56
N ASP A 423 -9.54 -19.54 4.58
CA ASP A 423 -8.11 -19.38 4.25
C ASP A 423 -7.33 -18.69 5.39
N SER A 424 -7.54 -17.40 5.61
CA SER A 424 -6.90 -16.62 6.65
C SER A 424 -7.73 -15.37 6.99
N PRO A 425 -7.55 -14.78 8.20
CA PRO A 425 -8.07 -13.46 8.51
C PRO A 425 -7.39 -12.42 7.61
N ALA A 426 -8.16 -11.73 6.78
CA ALA A 426 -7.65 -10.65 5.92
C ALA A 426 -7.73 -9.30 6.65
N GLY A 427 -6.61 -8.59 6.67
CA GLY A 427 -6.50 -7.15 6.95
C GLY A 427 -6.10 -6.37 5.69
N PRO A 428 -5.75 -5.08 5.81
CA PRO A 428 -5.26 -4.27 4.69
C PRO A 428 -4.06 -4.93 4.00
N SER A 429 -3.90 -4.70 2.69
CA SER A 429 -2.76 -5.23 1.93
C SER A 429 -1.45 -4.53 2.35
N GLU A 430 -0.34 -5.27 2.33
CA GLU A 430 0.96 -4.83 2.85
C GLU A 430 2.15 -5.24 1.95
N LEU A 431 3.15 -4.37 1.88
CA LEU A 431 4.43 -4.65 1.23
C LEU A 431 5.59 -4.20 2.13
N LEU A 432 6.56 -5.10 2.33
CA LEU A 432 7.86 -4.76 2.88
C LEU A 432 8.95 -4.94 1.81
N ILE A 433 9.75 -3.90 1.56
CA ILE A 433 10.86 -3.91 0.60
C ILE A 433 12.17 -3.86 1.39
N ILE A 434 13.12 -4.74 1.06
CA ILE A 434 14.51 -4.65 1.50
C ILE A 434 15.34 -4.35 0.26
N ALA A 435 16.02 -3.20 0.26
CA ALA A 435 16.81 -2.73 -0.87
C ALA A 435 18.24 -2.38 -0.46
N ASP A 436 19.22 -2.80 -1.27
CA ASP A 436 20.61 -2.38 -1.12
C ASP A 436 21.02 -1.43 -2.25
N LEU A 437 22.31 -1.11 -2.34
CA LEU A 437 22.86 -0.22 -3.38
C LEU A 437 22.71 -0.74 -4.82
N SER A 438 22.37 -2.02 -5.01
CA SER A 438 22.07 -2.59 -6.33
C SER A 438 20.63 -2.33 -6.79
N ALA A 439 19.74 -1.91 -5.88
CA ALA A 439 18.38 -1.52 -6.20
C ALA A 439 18.34 -0.18 -6.93
N LYS A 440 17.41 -0.07 -7.90
CA LYS A 440 17.09 1.22 -8.52
C LYS A 440 15.99 1.90 -7.71
N ALA A 441 16.23 3.12 -7.25
CA ALA A 441 15.23 3.92 -6.53
C ALA A 441 13.88 4.01 -7.27
N SER A 442 13.92 4.13 -8.60
CA SER A 442 12.72 4.17 -9.44
C SER A 442 11.88 2.89 -9.38
N PHE A 443 12.53 1.71 -9.22
CA PHE A 443 11.82 0.43 -9.11
C PHE A 443 11.24 0.25 -7.71
N VAL A 444 11.99 0.62 -6.67
CA VAL A 444 11.50 0.61 -5.29
C VAL A 444 10.27 1.52 -5.15
N ALA A 445 10.33 2.75 -5.70
CA ALA A 445 9.20 3.67 -5.70
C ALA A 445 7.99 3.08 -6.45
N ALA A 446 8.19 2.43 -7.60
CA ALA A 446 7.10 1.80 -8.35
C ALA A 446 6.40 0.70 -7.54
N GLU A 447 7.15 -0.17 -6.87
CA GLU A 447 6.62 -1.22 -5.98
C GLU A 447 5.84 -0.62 -4.80
N MET A 448 6.37 0.44 -4.19
CA MET A 448 5.67 1.15 -3.12
C MET A 448 4.33 1.72 -3.57
N LEU A 449 4.28 2.32 -4.76
CA LEU A 449 3.06 2.91 -5.33
C LEU A 449 2.04 1.84 -5.72
N ALA A 450 2.51 0.74 -6.33
CA ALA A 450 1.69 -0.41 -6.71
C ALA A 450 0.95 -0.98 -5.50
N GLN A 451 1.61 -1.07 -4.34
CA GLN A 451 0.93 -1.49 -3.12
C GLN A 451 -0.02 -0.41 -2.58
N ALA A 452 0.43 0.83 -2.51
CA ALA A 452 -0.31 1.94 -1.90
C ALA A 452 -1.64 2.24 -2.63
N GLU A 453 -1.76 1.91 -3.91
CA GLU A 453 -3.00 2.14 -4.65
C GLU A 453 -4.13 1.19 -4.29
N HIS A 454 -3.86 0.05 -3.62
CA HIS A 454 -4.89 -0.91 -3.25
C HIS A 454 -6.00 -0.29 -2.40
N GLY A 455 -5.63 0.57 -1.44
CA GLY A 455 -6.59 1.25 -0.57
C GLY A 455 -5.93 2.20 0.42
N PRO A 456 -6.71 3.09 1.06
CA PRO A 456 -6.17 4.11 1.97
C PRO A 456 -5.54 3.55 3.23
N ASP A 457 -5.83 2.29 3.57
CA ASP A 457 -5.26 1.59 4.72
C ASP A 457 -4.08 0.66 4.36
N ALA A 458 -3.69 0.59 3.07
CA ALA A 458 -2.56 -0.23 2.66
C ALA A 458 -1.26 0.25 3.35
N ALA A 459 -0.38 -0.69 3.67
CA ALA A 459 0.89 -0.42 4.37
C ALA A 459 2.09 -0.71 3.47
N VAL A 460 3.07 0.19 3.50
CA VAL A 460 4.26 0.09 2.65
C VAL A 460 5.49 0.47 3.46
N VAL A 461 6.35 -0.49 3.75
CA VAL A 461 7.57 -0.29 4.52
C VAL A 461 8.77 -0.62 3.66
N THR A 462 9.75 0.26 3.59
CA THR A 462 10.97 0.06 2.82
C THR A 462 12.18 0.23 3.73
N LEU A 463 13.05 -0.78 3.74
CA LEU A 463 14.30 -0.83 4.48
C LEU A 463 15.46 -0.74 3.50
N VAL A 464 16.37 0.21 3.71
CA VAL A 464 17.52 0.45 2.83
C VAL A 464 18.84 0.37 3.57
N THR A 465 19.87 -0.21 2.97
CA THR A 465 21.23 -0.24 3.59
C THR A 465 22.03 1.05 3.41
N SER A 466 21.47 2.03 2.70
CA SER A 466 22.10 3.34 2.46
C SER A 466 21.09 4.46 2.64
N GLU A 467 21.41 5.41 3.53
CA GLU A 467 20.59 6.61 3.75
C GLU A 467 20.44 7.45 2.47
N GLY A 468 21.44 7.47 1.59
CA GLY A 468 21.37 8.19 0.31
C GLY A 468 20.21 7.70 -0.57
N LEU A 469 19.90 6.40 -0.50
CA LEU A 469 18.82 5.79 -1.28
C LEU A 469 17.43 6.29 -0.83
N ILE A 470 17.27 6.72 0.42
CA ILE A 470 16.00 7.26 0.92
C ILE A 470 15.58 8.50 0.12
N ALA A 471 16.51 9.44 -0.08
CA ALA A 471 16.23 10.68 -0.81
C ALA A 471 15.93 10.41 -2.30
N GLU A 472 16.63 9.45 -2.91
CA GLU A 472 16.38 9.05 -4.28
C GLU A 472 15.00 8.40 -4.46
N ILE A 473 14.61 7.49 -3.56
CA ILE A 473 13.30 6.84 -3.58
C ILE A 473 12.20 7.88 -3.38
N GLU A 474 12.36 8.81 -2.44
CA GLU A 474 11.37 9.87 -2.22
C GLU A 474 11.15 10.73 -3.47
N ASN A 475 12.23 11.14 -4.14
CA ASN A 475 12.13 11.92 -5.37
C ASN A 475 11.36 11.15 -6.45
N GLU A 476 11.58 9.84 -6.57
CA GLU A 476 10.86 8.99 -7.52
C GLU A 476 9.40 8.78 -7.13
N LEU A 477 9.08 8.61 -5.84
CA LEU A 477 7.70 8.52 -5.35
C LEU A 477 6.89 9.75 -5.74
N VAL A 478 7.42 10.96 -5.54
CA VAL A 478 6.73 12.21 -5.89
C VAL A 478 6.48 12.29 -7.39
N LYS A 479 7.50 12.00 -8.21
CA LYS A 479 7.38 12.04 -9.68
C LYS A 479 6.35 11.04 -10.20
N GLN A 480 6.42 9.80 -9.74
CA GLN A 480 5.59 8.72 -10.25
C GLN A 480 4.14 8.82 -9.72
N ALA A 481 3.95 9.15 -8.44
CA ALA A 481 2.62 9.31 -7.84
C ALA A 481 1.79 10.40 -8.54
N ALA A 482 2.43 11.48 -9.02
CA ALA A 482 1.75 12.57 -9.72
C ALA A 482 1.07 12.12 -11.03
N LEU A 483 1.57 11.04 -11.63
CA LEU A 483 1.05 10.46 -12.88
C LEU A 483 -0.06 9.42 -12.64
N MET A 484 -0.28 9.00 -11.40
CA MET A 484 -1.18 7.89 -11.10
C MET A 484 -2.64 8.35 -11.00
N PRO A 485 -3.60 7.66 -11.65
CA PRO A 485 -5.03 7.97 -11.52
C PRO A 485 -5.54 7.90 -10.08
N ARG A 486 -5.01 6.96 -9.27
CA ARG A 486 -5.39 6.74 -7.87
C ARG A 486 -4.51 7.51 -6.87
N ARG A 487 -3.87 8.61 -7.28
CA ARG A 487 -2.94 9.40 -6.46
C ARG A 487 -3.46 9.80 -5.08
N GLU A 488 -4.75 10.11 -4.92
CA GLU A 488 -5.31 10.45 -3.60
C GLU A 488 -5.35 9.26 -2.64
N ILE A 489 -5.60 8.05 -3.16
CA ILE A 489 -5.60 6.82 -2.35
C ILE A 489 -4.15 6.51 -1.95
N ILE A 490 -3.25 6.54 -2.92
CA ILE A 490 -1.79 6.37 -2.71
C ILE A 490 -1.31 7.33 -1.63
N ARG A 491 -1.64 8.62 -1.76
CA ARG A 491 -1.23 9.66 -0.81
C ARG A 491 -1.73 9.36 0.60
N LYS A 492 -3.00 8.96 0.75
CA LYS A 492 -3.58 8.60 2.05
C LYS A 492 -2.90 7.37 2.66
N SER A 493 -2.67 6.32 1.87
CA SER A 493 -2.01 5.09 2.32
C SER A 493 -0.60 5.35 2.84
N ILE A 494 0.24 5.97 2.02
CA ILE A 494 1.63 6.22 2.40
C ILE A 494 1.69 7.21 3.56
N ALA A 495 0.81 8.22 3.60
CA ALA A 495 0.74 9.18 4.71
C ALA A 495 0.12 8.61 6.00
N ALA A 496 -0.45 7.40 5.96
CA ALA A 496 -1.02 6.72 7.14
C ALA A 496 -0.15 5.55 7.63
N ASN A 497 0.50 4.83 6.70
CA ASN A 497 1.21 3.58 6.95
C ASN A 497 2.50 3.40 6.13
N GLY A 498 3.06 4.47 5.56
CA GLY A 498 4.32 4.45 4.81
C GLY A 498 5.56 4.66 5.69
N ALA A 499 6.62 3.88 5.46
CA ALA A 499 7.92 4.06 6.10
C ALA A 499 9.11 3.84 5.13
N LEU A 500 10.14 4.68 5.24
CA LEU A 500 11.43 4.56 4.55
C LEU A 500 12.55 4.63 5.58
N LEU A 501 13.16 3.50 5.89
CA LEU A 501 14.07 3.37 7.02
C LEU A 501 15.44 2.86 6.57
N ALA A 502 16.51 3.47 7.06
CA ALA A 502 17.85 2.97 6.92
C ALA A 502 18.13 1.87 7.96
N VAL A 503 18.80 0.82 7.53
CA VAL A 503 19.32 -0.27 8.36
C VAL A 503 20.84 -0.30 8.26
N GLU A 504 21.50 -0.85 9.27
CA GLU A 504 22.95 -1.06 9.29
C GLU A 504 23.37 -2.08 8.23
N ASP A 505 22.64 -3.20 8.13
CA ASP A 505 22.89 -4.24 7.15
C ASP A 505 21.61 -5.01 6.79
N ILE A 506 21.74 -5.97 5.85
CA ILE A 506 20.62 -6.80 5.42
C ILE A 506 20.15 -7.75 6.53
N ASN A 507 21.01 -8.16 7.48
CA ASN A 507 20.57 -9.01 8.58
C ASN A 507 19.57 -8.27 9.48
N GLU A 508 19.85 -7.01 9.83
CA GLU A 508 18.91 -6.18 10.59
C GLU A 508 17.56 -6.07 9.87
N ALA A 509 17.59 -5.86 8.54
CA ALA A 509 16.36 -5.81 7.75
C ALA A 509 15.59 -7.12 7.73
N ILE A 510 16.28 -8.27 7.65
CA ILE A 510 15.65 -9.60 7.69
C ILE A 510 15.08 -9.90 9.08
N ASP A 511 15.76 -9.52 10.15
CA ASP A 511 15.24 -9.67 11.52
C ASP A 511 13.98 -8.83 11.71
N PHE A 512 13.97 -7.59 11.21
CA PHE A 512 12.76 -6.78 11.18
C PHE A 512 11.66 -7.42 10.32
N ALA A 513 11.97 -7.90 9.12
CA ALA A 513 10.98 -8.55 8.25
C ALA A 513 10.35 -9.78 8.94
N ASN A 514 11.15 -10.59 9.63
CA ASN A 514 10.68 -11.71 10.41
C ASN A 514 9.81 -11.28 11.61
N GLU A 515 10.16 -10.18 12.28
CA GLU A 515 9.35 -9.59 13.34
C GLU A 515 8.05 -8.94 12.78
N TYR A 516 8.10 -8.40 11.56
CA TYR A 516 7.00 -7.74 10.89
C TYR A 516 5.99 -8.76 10.34
N GLY A 517 6.45 -9.86 9.73
CA GLY A 517 5.62 -10.86 9.07
C GLY A 517 4.79 -10.26 7.93
N PRO A 518 5.41 -9.75 6.86
CA PRO A 518 4.72 -9.07 5.77
C PRO A 518 3.84 -10.02 4.96
N GLU A 519 2.80 -9.47 4.33
CA GLU A 519 2.06 -10.15 3.25
C GLU A 519 3.00 -10.40 2.07
N HIS A 520 3.59 -9.34 1.51
CA HIS A 520 4.59 -9.41 0.44
C HIS A 520 5.95 -8.91 0.92
N LEU A 521 7.01 -9.66 0.63
CA LEU A 521 8.40 -9.27 0.86
C LEU A 521 9.15 -9.14 -0.47
N SER A 522 9.61 -7.95 -0.81
CA SER A 522 10.47 -7.72 -1.98
C SER A 522 11.94 -7.62 -1.54
N LEU A 523 12.79 -8.52 -2.04
CA LEU A 523 14.23 -8.58 -1.80
C LEU A 523 14.97 -8.01 -3.00
N MET A 524 15.12 -6.68 -3.04
CA MET A 524 15.83 -5.93 -4.08
C MET A 524 17.29 -5.75 -3.70
N VAL A 525 18.00 -6.87 -3.54
CA VAL A 525 19.38 -6.91 -3.07
C VAL A 525 20.27 -7.74 -4.00
N GLN A 526 21.58 -7.57 -3.89
CA GLN A 526 22.54 -8.45 -4.54
C GLN A 526 22.43 -9.87 -3.96
N SER A 527 22.43 -10.88 -4.83
CA SER A 527 22.33 -12.30 -4.44
C SER A 527 21.11 -12.60 -3.54
N PRO A 528 19.87 -12.32 -3.98
CA PRO A 528 18.70 -12.34 -3.11
C PRO A 528 18.37 -13.75 -2.56
N PHE A 529 18.77 -14.82 -3.25
CA PHE A 529 18.49 -16.20 -2.83
C PHE A 529 19.15 -16.59 -1.50
N SER A 530 20.37 -16.14 -1.22
CA SER A 530 21.03 -16.42 0.06
C SER A 530 20.35 -15.72 1.24
N TRP A 531 19.71 -14.58 0.98
CA TRP A 531 18.95 -13.85 1.99
C TRP A 531 17.56 -14.43 2.19
N MET A 532 16.93 -14.90 1.11
CA MET A 532 15.63 -15.58 1.15
C MET A 532 15.62 -16.78 2.11
N GLU A 533 16.69 -17.56 2.20
CA GLU A 533 16.80 -18.69 3.15
C GLU A 533 16.74 -18.27 4.62
N LYS A 534 17.03 -17.01 4.94
CA LYS A 534 16.96 -16.46 6.31
C LYS A 534 15.58 -15.88 6.65
N VAL A 535 14.69 -15.74 5.66
CA VAL A 535 13.32 -15.28 5.87
C VAL A 535 12.50 -16.44 6.44
N ARG A 536 11.97 -16.23 7.63
CA ARG A 536 11.10 -17.17 8.35
C ARG A 536 9.62 -16.84 8.16
N ASN A 537 9.27 -15.55 8.08
CA ASN A 537 7.89 -15.09 8.05
C ASN A 537 7.66 -14.12 6.88
N ALA A 538 6.94 -14.55 5.85
CA ALA A 538 6.41 -13.74 4.76
C ALA A 538 5.29 -14.52 4.06
N GLY A 539 4.26 -13.84 3.54
CA GLY A 539 3.22 -14.49 2.73
C GLY A 539 3.77 -14.94 1.38
N ALA A 540 4.44 -14.03 0.67
CA ALA A 540 5.19 -14.30 -0.56
C ALA A 540 6.49 -13.50 -0.60
N ILE A 541 7.51 -14.06 -1.25
CA ILE A 541 8.83 -13.43 -1.42
C ILE A 541 9.11 -13.22 -2.90
N PHE A 542 9.52 -12.00 -3.24
CA PHE A 542 9.91 -11.61 -4.58
C PHE A 542 11.41 -11.29 -4.60
N ALA A 543 12.19 -12.10 -5.31
CA ALA A 543 13.64 -12.06 -5.23
C ALA A 543 14.25 -11.37 -6.46
N GLY A 544 14.90 -10.23 -6.25
CA GLY A 544 15.65 -9.48 -7.25
C GLY A 544 14.87 -8.37 -7.97
N ASN A 545 15.61 -7.50 -8.66
CA ASN A 545 15.11 -6.22 -9.21
C ASN A 545 14.02 -6.31 -10.28
N TYR A 546 13.78 -7.49 -10.87
CA TYR A 546 12.75 -7.70 -11.91
C TYR A 546 11.56 -8.53 -11.42
N SER A 547 11.63 -9.01 -10.18
CA SER A 547 10.56 -9.78 -9.55
C SER A 547 9.62 -8.79 -8.84
N CYS A 548 8.80 -8.05 -9.60
CA CYS A 548 7.82 -7.14 -9.01
C CYS A 548 6.64 -7.90 -8.39
N VAL A 549 6.01 -7.34 -7.36
CA VAL A 549 4.83 -7.95 -6.71
C VAL A 549 3.71 -8.22 -7.72
N ALA A 550 3.50 -7.28 -8.65
CA ALA A 550 2.51 -7.42 -9.73
C ALA A 550 2.70 -8.69 -10.57
N ALA A 551 3.94 -9.18 -10.75
CA ALA A 551 4.15 -10.44 -11.45
C ALA A 551 3.45 -11.60 -10.71
N GLY A 552 3.56 -11.66 -9.38
CA GLY A 552 2.89 -12.66 -8.54
C GLY A 552 1.37 -12.46 -8.46
N ASP A 553 0.92 -11.22 -8.38
CA ASP A 553 -0.50 -10.88 -8.26
C ASP A 553 -1.34 -11.29 -9.48
N TYR A 554 -0.70 -11.41 -10.64
CA TYR A 554 -1.40 -11.68 -11.88
C TYR A 554 -0.96 -12.96 -12.59
N ALA A 555 0.33 -13.07 -12.95
CA ALA A 555 0.71 -13.94 -14.07
C ALA A 555 1.82 -14.97 -13.78
N ALA A 556 2.65 -14.80 -12.76
CA ALA A 556 3.76 -15.72 -12.46
C ALA A 556 3.27 -17.12 -12.05
N GLY A 557 2.12 -17.18 -11.40
CA GLY A 557 1.41 -18.41 -11.02
C GLY A 557 1.32 -18.66 -9.52
N THR A 558 2.07 -17.94 -8.69
CA THR A 558 1.90 -17.94 -7.23
C THR A 558 0.56 -17.35 -6.83
N ASN A 559 0.04 -17.71 -5.65
CA ASN A 559 -1.24 -17.21 -5.17
C ASN A 559 -1.09 -15.86 -4.45
N HIS A 560 -1.95 -14.89 -4.77
CA HIS A 560 -1.96 -13.57 -4.11
C HIS A 560 -2.91 -13.47 -2.91
N VAL A 561 -3.67 -14.54 -2.61
CA VAL A 561 -4.53 -14.56 -1.42
C VAL A 561 -3.63 -14.92 -0.24
N LEU A 562 -3.05 -13.88 0.35
CA LEU A 562 -1.99 -13.99 1.34
C LEU A 562 -2.44 -13.50 2.73
N PRO A 563 -1.78 -13.98 3.79
CA PRO A 563 -2.03 -13.51 5.15
C PRO A 563 -1.43 -12.10 5.37
N THR A 564 -2.21 -11.19 5.95
CA THR A 564 -1.78 -9.79 6.24
C THR A 564 -1.77 -9.51 7.75
N GLY A 565 -1.40 -8.30 8.20
CA GLY A 565 -1.47 -7.90 9.60
C GLY A 565 -0.52 -8.67 10.54
N GLY A 566 0.62 -9.15 10.01
CA GLY A 566 1.57 -9.98 10.76
C GLY A 566 1.17 -11.46 10.90
N THR A 567 0.05 -11.86 10.28
CA THR A 567 -0.46 -13.24 10.39
C THR A 567 0.32 -14.24 9.53
N ALA A 568 1.20 -13.79 8.63
CA ALA A 568 2.17 -14.61 7.91
C ALA A 568 3.14 -15.41 8.82
N LYS A 569 3.17 -15.09 10.12
CA LYS A 569 3.90 -15.86 11.13
C LYS A 569 3.25 -17.21 11.47
N PHE A 570 1.98 -17.40 11.13
CA PHE A 570 1.22 -18.61 11.48
C PHE A 570 0.16 -19.02 10.44
N TYR A 571 -0.03 -18.25 9.38
CA TYR A 571 -0.78 -18.64 8.17
C TYR A 571 0.14 -18.65 6.96
N SER A 572 -0.22 -19.45 5.97
CA SER A 572 0.41 -19.47 4.65
C SER A 572 -0.49 -18.78 3.63
N GLY A 573 0.07 -18.46 2.45
CA GLY A 573 -0.74 -18.12 1.28
C GLY A 573 -1.66 -19.27 0.87
N LEU A 574 -2.78 -18.93 0.25
CA LEU A 574 -3.75 -19.92 -0.24
C LEU A 574 -3.09 -20.87 -1.26
N SER A 575 -3.26 -22.17 -1.07
CA SER A 575 -2.67 -23.22 -1.91
C SER A 575 -3.71 -24.24 -2.37
N ALA A 576 -3.37 -25.09 -3.36
CA ALA A 576 -4.22 -26.24 -3.68
C ALA A 576 -4.40 -27.21 -2.48
N GLY A 577 -3.41 -27.26 -1.58
CA GLY A 577 -3.46 -28.09 -0.37
C GLY A 577 -4.52 -27.64 0.64
N ASP A 578 -4.99 -26.39 0.55
CA ASP A 578 -6.04 -25.85 1.42
C ASP A 578 -7.43 -26.41 1.15
N PHE A 579 -7.62 -27.05 0.00
CA PHE A 579 -8.91 -27.55 -0.48
C PHE A 579 -9.06 -29.07 -0.33
N VAL A 580 -8.16 -29.70 0.43
CA VAL A 580 -8.19 -31.15 0.69
C VAL A 580 -8.13 -31.45 2.19
N ARG A 581 -8.72 -32.57 2.58
CA ARG A 581 -8.60 -33.21 3.88
C ARG A 581 -7.54 -34.31 3.80
N GLN A 582 -6.66 -34.37 4.80
CA GLN A 582 -5.68 -35.43 4.98
C GLN A 582 -6.22 -36.46 5.97
N VAL A 583 -6.61 -37.64 5.47
CA VAL A 583 -7.25 -38.71 6.26
C VAL A 583 -6.26 -39.83 6.48
N ASN A 584 -5.86 -40.04 7.74
CA ASN A 584 -4.99 -41.15 8.13
C ASN A 584 -5.79 -42.46 8.22
N TYR A 585 -5.17 -43.58 7.86
CA TYR A 585 -5.74 -44.91 8.04
C TYR A 585 -4.73 -45.87 8.67
N VAL A 586 -5.28 -46.86 9.37
CA VAL A 586 -4.54 -47.93 10.03
C VAL A 586 -5.18 -49.26 9.62
N LYS A 587 -4.37 -50.16 9.08
CA LYS A 587 -4.76 -51.53 8.78
C LYS A 587 -3.81 -52.46 9.51
N LEU A 588 -4.31 -53.22 10.47
CA LEU A 588 -3.56 -54.24 11.19
C LEU A 588 -4.24 -55.60 11.01
N GLU A 589 -3.43 -56.61 10.82
CA GLU A 589 -3.76 -58.02 10.94
C GLU A 589 -3.52 -58.48 12.39
N LYS A 590 -3.94 -59.70 12.71
CA LYS A 590 -3.90 -60.25 14.08
C LYS A 590 -2.49 -60.19 14.69
N ASN A 591 -1.47 -60.57 13.92
CA ASN A 591 -0.06 -60.53 14.36
C ASN A 591 0.43 -59.11 14.62
N GLY A 592 0.08 -58.15 13.76
CA GLY A 592 0.45 -56.75 13.93
C GLY A 592 -0.17 -56.14 15.19
N LEU A 593 -1.45 -56.41 15.44
CA LEU A 593 -2.09 -56.00 16.69
C LEU A 593 -1.48 -56.71 17.91
N ALA A 594 -1.15 -58.01 17.79
CA ALA A 594 -0.55 -58.77 18.89
C ALA A 594 0.77 -58.16 19.34
N ALA A 595 1.63 -57.77 18.39
CA ALA A 595 2.94 -57.18 18.64
C ALA A 595 2.87 -55.90 19.50
N ILE A 596 1.80 -55.10 19.35
CA ILE A 596 1.63 -53.83 20.08
C ILE A 596 0.58 -53.88 21.21
N SER A 597 -0.13 -55.00 21.36
CA SER A 597 -1.27 -55.14 22.29
C SER A 597 -0.92 -54.78 23.73
N LYS A 598 0.22 -55.29 24.23
CA LYS A 598 0.71 -55.02 25.59
C LYS A 598 0.90 -53.53 25.84
N ALA A 599 1.52 -52.83 24.88
CA ALA A 599 1.75 -51.40 24.99
C ALA A 599 0.42 -50.63 25.08
N ILE A 600 -0.54 -50.95 24.19
CA ILE A 600 -1.86 -50.30 24.19
C ILE A 600 -2.60 -50.54 25.51
N VAL A 601 -2.66 -51.78 25.98
CA VAL A 601 -3.36 -52.14 27.23
C VAL A 601 -2.71 -51.45 28.43
N THR A 602 -1.38 -51.47 28.54
CA THR A 602 -0.66 -50.84 29.65
C THR A 602 -0.90 -49.33 29.69
N VAL A 603 -0.79 -48.63 28.55
CA VAL A 603 -1.03 -47.18 28.49
C VAL A 603 -2.49 -46.86 28.80
N ALA A 604 -3.45 -47.57 28.18
CA ALA A 604 -4.87 -47.36 28.43
C ALA A 604 -5.26 -47.59 29.89
N GLN A 605 -4.67 -48.59 30.56
CA GLN A 605 -4.90 -48.83 31.99
C GLN A 605 -4.29 -47.73 32.87
N ALA A 606 -3.08 -47.25 32.55
CA ALA A 606 -2.44 -46.15 33.24
C ALA A 606 -3.25 -44.84 33.12
N GLU A 607 -3.90 -44.62 31.97
CA GLU A 607 -4.81 -43.49 31.72
C GLU A 607 -6.21 -43.69 32.35
N GLY A 608 -6.48 -44.85 32.96
CA GLY A 608 -7.80 -45.16 33.52
C GLY A 608 -8.88 -45.40 32.46
N LEU A 609 -8.51 -45.80 31.24
CA LEU A 609 -9.40 -46.08 30.11
C LEU A 609 -9.60 -47.60 29.92
N GLN A 610 -10.28 -48.25 30.86
CA GLN A 610 -10.42 -49.72 30.87
C GLN A 610 -11.14 -50.25 29.63
N ALA A 611 -12.10 -49.52 29.08
CA ALA A 611 -12.80 -49.92 27.84
C ALA A 611 -11.86 -49.93 26.61
N HIS A 612 -10.87 -49.03 26.55
CA HIS A 612 -9.88 -49.02 25.47
C HIS A 612 -8.99 -50.27 25.55
N ALA A 613 -8.49 -50.60 26.75
CA ALA A 613 -7.73 -51.82 27.01
C ALA A 613 -8.55 -53.08 26.67
N ALA A 614 -9.79 -53.17 27.16
CA ALA A 614 -10.69 -54.29 26.91
C ALA A 614 -11.00 -54.48 25.42
N SER A 615 -11.08 -53.39 24.65
CA SER A 615 -11.27 -53.49 23.20
C SER A 615 -10.15 -54.30 22.55
N VAL A 616 -8.89 -54.13 22.98
CA VAL A 616 -7.75 -54.87 22.43
C VAL A 616 -7.78 -56.32 22.91
N THR A 617 -7.98 -56.57 24.21
CA THR A 617 -7.98 -57.95 24.75
C THR A 617 -9.07 -58.80 24.10
N LYS A 618 -10.26 -58.22 23.85
CA LYS A 618 -11.39 -58.95 23.26
C LYS A 618 -11.08 -59.58 21.90
N ARG A 619 -10.19 -58.96 21.12
CA ARG A 619 -9.77 -59.44 19.79
C ARG A 619 -8.86 -60.68 19.84
N PHE A 620 -8.40 -61.05 21.04
CA PHE A 620 -7.60 -62.25 21.29
C PHE A 620 -8.36 -63.33 22.09
N GLU A 621 -9.53 -63.00 22.64
CA GLU A 621 -10.37 -63.93 23.41
C GLU A 621 -11.18 -64.90 22.52
N GLU A 622 -11.42 -64.60 21.24
CA GLU A 622 -12.21 -65.48 20.31
C GLU A 622 -11.44 -66.75 19.82
N ASN A 623 -10.41 -67.20 20.52
CA ASN A 623 -9.74 -68.49 20.22
C ASN A 623 -9.64 -69.43 21.45
N GLU A 624 -10.52 -69.24 22.42
CA GLU A 624 -10.98 -70.32 23.31
C GLU A 624 -12.38 -70.75 22.88
#